data_AF-A0A965AFH2-F1
#
_entry.id   AF-A0A965AFH2-F1
#
_cell.length_a   1.000
_cell.length_b   1.000
_cell.length_c   1.000
_cell.angle_alpha   90.00
_cell.angle_beta   90.00
_cell.angle_gamma   90.00
#
_symmetry.space_group_name_H-M   'P 1'
#
loop_
_entity.id
_entity.type
_entity.pdbx_description
1 polymer ?
#
loop_
_entity_poly.entity_id
_entity_poly.type
_entity_poly.pdbx_seq_one_letter_code
_entity_poly.pdbx_strand_id
1 'polypeptide(L)'
;MKQPLIIIMLIGLISFQSNGQAVLNKLKQKAEQAADRAIDKKLSGKQNTNNTGGTGNNGGSNPTNTGTNPSNKGGGGLISTPPDVNQNLSDAEAAYKTKSYGEARYAVQQAMLGVELEIGNDILKSFPESVAGLPKEESADQVTSTGYGWVGLTIHREYLKDDKQLTVTVANNAAWMASYNMYMSNAGYGQTTGGEQQFKQIKVKGYRGVIEYSESSGYKISVGIGQSSIIVWEGVNFANEQEITKAASYFDIDAIKNKLGEQ
;
A
#
# COMPACT_ATOMS: atom_id res chain seq x y z
N MET A 1 38.58 20.50 52.24
CA MET A 1 39.57 19.42 52.39
C MET A 1 38.84 18.07 52.39
N LYS A 2 39.36 17.12 51.59
CA LYS A 2 39.12 15.66 51.59
C LYS A 2 37.84 15.11 50.92
N GLN A 3 38.04 14.60 49.71
CA GLN A 3 37.44 13.36 49.15
C GLN A 3 37.63 12.15 50.10
N PRO A 4 36.93 10.98 49.98
CA PRO A 4 36.77 10.23 48.72
C PRO A 4 35.56 9.27 48.56
N LEU A 5 35.61 8.52 47.45
CA LEU A 5 34.86 7.32 47.05
C LEU A 5 33.43 7.49 46.51
N ILE A 6 33.29 7.32 45.18
CA ILE A 6 32.50 6.26 44.52
C ILE A 6 32.84 6.32 43.01
N ILE A 7 33.69 5.41 42.57
CA ILE A 7 33.87 4.98 41.19
C ILE A 7 33.65 3.46 41.22
N ILE A 8 33.09 2.92 40.13
CA ILE A 8 32.73 1.51 39.87
C ILE A 8 31.26 1.18 40.18
N MET A 9 30.33 1.68 39.34
CA MET A 9 29.14 0.92 38.92
C MET A 9 28.46 1.56 37.70
N LEU A 10 29.17 1.74 36.57
CA LEU A 10 28.52 2.17 35.32
C LEU A 10 29.24 1.69 34.05
N ILE A 11 29.69 0.42 34.03
CA ILE A 11 30.13 -0.26 32.80
C ILE A 11 29.60 -1.69 32.88
N GLY A 12 28.47 -1.96 32.24
CA GLY A 12 27.88 -3.32 32.24
C GLY A 12 26.46 -3.46 31.68
N LEU A 13 26.00 -2.56 30.79
CA LEU A 13 24.66 -2.68 30.17
C LEU A 13 24.69 -2.47 28.64
N ILE A 14 25.70 -3.00 27.96
CA ILE A 14 25.68 -3.12 26.49
C ILE A 14 26.06 -4.56 26.12
N SER A 15 25.06 -5.46 26.11
CA SER A 15 25.08 -6.70 25.32
C SER A 15 23.76 -7.46 25.47
N PHE A 16 22.70 -7.00 24.80
CA PHE A 16 21.53 -7.84 24.48
C PHE A 16 20.97 -7.46 23.10
N GLN A 17 21.58 -8.01 22.05
CA GLN A 17 20.96 -8.12 20.73
C GLN A 17 21.28 -9.52 20.18
N SER A 18 20.25 -10.38 20.06
CA SER A 18 20.14 -11.48 19.07
C SER A 18 19.02 -12.53 19.32
N ASN A 19 17.85 -12.19 19.90
CA ASN A 19 16.77 -13.19 20.11
C ASN A 19 15.36 -12.81 19.58
N GLY A 20 15.21 -11.70 18.84
CA GLY A 20 13.90 -11.25 18.33
C GLY A 20 13.28 -12.16 17.25
N GLN A 21 14.09 -12.77 16.38
CA GLN A 21 13.59 -13.65 15.31
C GLN A 21 13.11 -15.02 15.82
N ALA A 22 13.74 -15.55 16.87
CA ALA A 22 13.34 -16.84 17.44
C ALA A 22 11.98 -16.78 18.18
N VAL A 23 11.68 -15.64 18.83
CA VAL A 23 10.41 -15.42 19.51
C VAL A 23 9.28 -15.21 18.50
N LEU A 24 9.54 -14.45 17.43
CA LEU A 24 8.55 -14.21 16.36
C LEU A 24 8.18 -15.49 15.62
N ASN A 25 9.16 -16.34 15.30
CA ASN A 25 8.91 -17.63 14.66
C ASN A 25 8.13 -18.58 15.57
N LYS A 26 8.41 -18.60 16.88
CA LYS A 26 7.62 -19.38 17.86
C LYS A 26 6.19 -18.84 18.03
N LEU A 27 5.99 -17.53 17.93
CA LEU A 27 4.66 -16.93 18.01
C LEU A 27 3.82 -17.29 16.78
N LYS A 28 4.43 -17.21 15.59
CA LYS A 28 3.80 -17.56 14.31
C LYS A 28 3.40 -19.05 14.27
N GLN A 29 4.29 -19.92 14.72
CA GLN A 29 4.04 -21.37 14.79
C GLN A 29 2.94 -21.73 15.80
N LYS A 30 2.82 -21.00 16.92
CA LYS A 30 1.70 -21.16 17.86
C LYS A 30 0.38 -20.63 17.31
N ALA A 31 0.40 -19.56 16.53
CA ALA A 31 -0.80 -19.00 15.90
C ALA A 31 -1.36 -19.95 14.82
N GLU A 32 -0.49 -20.53 13.99
CA GLU A 32 -0.87 -21.55 13.00
C GLU A 32 -1.44 -22.81 13.67
N GLN A 33 -0.79 -23.34 14.72
CA GLN A 33 -1.32 -24.48 15.48
C GLN A 33 -2.66 -24.19 16.17
N ALA A 34 -2.91 -22.94 16.59
CA ALA A 34 -4.20 -22.55 17.17
C ALA A 34 -5.29 -22.44 16.10
N ALA A 35 -4.95 -21.96 14.90
CA ALA A 35 -5.86 -21.91 13.76
C ALA A 35 -6.24 -23.32 13.29
N ASP A 36 -5.26 -24.23 13.15
CA ASP A 36 -5.51 -25.62 12.76
C ASP A 36 -6.39 -26.35 13.79
N ARG A 37 -6.13 -26.17 15.09
CA ARG A 37 -6.99 -26.74 16.15
C ARG A 37 -8.40 -26.17 16.16
N ALA A 38 -8.58 -24.90 15.78
CA ALA A 38 -9.90 -24.29 15.68
C ALA A 38 -10.68 -24.79 14.45
N ILE A 39 -9.97 -25.06 13.34
CA ILE A 39 -10.54 -25.67 12.14
C ILE A 39 -10.92 -27.13 12.41
N ASP A 40 -10.04 -27.92 13.02
CA ASP A 40 -10.31 -29.31 13.39
C ASP A 40 -11.48 -29.41 14.36
N LYS A 41 -11.60 -28.49 15.33
CA LYS A 41 -12.73 -28.46 16.28
C LYS A 41 -14.05 -28.08 15.60
N LYS A 42 -14.02 -27.32 14.50
CA LYS A 42 -15.22 -27.00 13.70
C LYS A 42 -15.59 -28.11 12.71
N LEU A 43 -14.62 -28.87 12.18
CA LEU A 43 -14.88 -30.03 11.32
C LEU A 43 -15.33 -31.25 12.14
N SER A 44 -14.68 -31.55 13.26
CA SER A 44 -15.03 -32.68 14.14
C SER A 44 -16.36 -32.48 14.89
N GLY A 45 -16.84 -31.24 15.03
CA GLY A 45 -18.17 -30.94 15.60
C GLY A 45 -19.37 -31.26 14.70
N LYS A 46 -19.15 -31.72 13.46
CA LYS A 46 -20.22 -32.06 12.50
C LYS A 46 -20.23 -33.52 12.02
N GLN A 47 -19.54 -34.43 12.70
CA GLN A 47 -19.67 -35.87 12.43
C GLN A 47 -19.80 -36.71 13.70
N ASN A 48 -21.03 -37.13 13.93
CA ASN A 48 -21.44 -38.29 14.73
C ASN A 48 -22.67 -38.85 13.98
N THR A 49 -22.86 -40.14 13.66
CA THR A 49 -22.13 -41.41 13.84
C THR A 49 -22.93 -42.40 12.96
N ASN A 50 -22.36 -43.28 12.12
CA ASN A 50 -21.98 -44.67 12.41
C ASN A 50 -21.39 -45.26 11.10
N ASN A 51 -20.16 -45.80 11.04
CA ASN A 51 -19.74 -47.17 11.43
C ASN A 51 -20.61 -48.27 10.79
N THR A 52 -20.13 -49.33 10.12
CA THR A 52 -18.86 -50.09 10.20
C THR A 52 -18.73 -50.97 8.94
N GLY A 53 -17.52 -51.36 8.56
CA GLY A 53 -17.16 -51.94 7.26
C GLY A 53 -17.61 -53.38 6.92
N GLY A 54 -17.33 -53.74 5.67
CA GLY A 54 -17.49 -55.08 5.10
C GLY A 54 -17.27 -55.09 3.59
N THR A 55 -16.17 -55.71 3.17
CA THR A 55 -15.73 -56.21 1.86
C THR A 55 -16.76 -56.26 0.72
N GLY A 56 -16.42 -55.75 -0.48
CA GLY A 56 -17.19 -56.04 -1.69
C GLY A 56 -16.83 -55.17 -2.90
N ASN A 57 -16.31 -55.83 -3.93
CA ASN A 57 -16.00 -55.28 -5.24
C ASN A 57 -17.29 -54.90 -6.02
N ASN A 58 -17.12 -54.04 -7.04
CA ASN A 58 -17.98 -53.82 -8.20
C ASN A 58 -19.20 -52.86 -8.13
N GLY A 59 -19.15 -51.85 -9.01
CA GLY A 59 -20.29 -51.34 -9.78
C GLY A 59 -21.42 -50.66 -9.02
N GLY A 60 -21.32 -49.35 -8.82
CA GLY A 60 -22.43 -48.55 -8.31
C GLY A 60 -22.25 -47.08 -8.64
N SER A 61 -22.99 -46.62 -9.65
CA SER A 61 -23.24 -45.22 -10.01
C SER A 61 -23.42 -44.35 -8.77
N ASN A 62 -22.40 -43.54 -8.47
CA ASN A 62 -22.48 -42.51 -7.45
C ASN A 62 -23.44 -41.43 -7.97
N PRO A 63 -24.54 -41.09 -7.29
CA PRO A 63 -25.34 -39.94 -7.68
C PRO A 63 -24.45 -38.72 -7.45
N THR A 64 -23.96 -38.14 -8.54
CA THR A 64 -23.38 -36.80 -8.55
C THR A 64 -24.44 -35.88 -7.94
N ASN A 65 -24.26 -35.58 -6.66
CA ASN A 65 -25.00 -34.54 -5.98
C ASN A 65 -24.47 -33.22 -6.55
N THR A 66 -24.89 -32.90 -7.77
CA THR A 66 -24.72 -31.59 -8.42
C THR A 66 -25.59 -30.61 -7.67
N GLY A 67 -25.13 -30.25 -6.48
CA GLY A 67 -25.59 -29.07 -5.77
C GLY A 67 -25.22 -27.88 -6.63
N THR A 68 -26.14 -27.47 -7.49
CA THR A 68 -26.04 -26.26 -8.30
C THR A 68 -26.14 -25.09 -7.33
N ASN A 69 -25.03 -24.76 -6.65
CA ASN A 69 -24.95 -23.53 -5.88
C ASN A 69 -25.31 -22.39 -6.83
N PRO A 70 -26.31 -21.56 -6.50
CA PRO A 70 -26.70 -20.47 -7.38
C PRO A 70 -25.50 -19.55 -7.57
N SER A 71 -25.00 -19.48 -8.81
CA SER A 71 -24.00 -18.50 -9.19
C SER A 71 -24.67 -17.15 -9.37
N ASN A 72 -23.99 -16.09 -8.97
CA ASN A 72 -24.51 -14.75 -9.18
C ASN A 72 -24.58 -14.47 -10.69
N LYS A 73 -25.80 -14.27 -11.21
CA LYS A 73 -26.07 -13.98 -12.62
C LYS A 73 -26.57 -12.55 -12.83
N GLY A 74 -26.55 -11.72 -11.78
CA GLY A 74 -27.03 -10.34 -11.82
C GLY A 74 -26.37 -9.44 -10.78
N GLY A 75 -26.81 -8.19 -10.70
CA GLY A 75 -26.22 -7.17 -9.83
C GLY A 75 -25.36 -6.18 -10.61
N GLY A 76 -25.59 -4.89 -10.39
CA GLY A 76 -24.90 -3.78 -11.09
C GLY A 76 -23.54 -3.41 -10.49
N GLY A 77 -22.97 -4.25 -9.61
CA GLY A 77 -21.77 -3.92 -8.85
C GLY A 77 -22.03 -2.97 -7.69
N LEU A 78 -20.96 -2.37 -7.18
CA LEU A 78 -21.01 -1.34 -6.12
C LEU A 78 -20.96 0.05 -6.75
N ILE A 79 -21.54 1.04 -6.06
CA ILE A 79 -21.43 2.45 -6.46
C ILE A 79 -19.97 2.88 -6.34
N SER A 80 -19.41 3.43 -7.42
CA SER A 80 -18.02 3.90 -7.50
C SER A 80 -17.88 5.42 -7.36
N THR A 81 -18.99 6.15 -7.26
CA THR A 81 -18.96 7.60 -7.04
C THR A 81 -18.50 7.90 -5.61
N PRO A 82 -17.62 8.90 -5.42
CA PRO A 82 -17.25 9.36 -4.08
C PRO A 82 -18.47 9.68 -3.22
N PRO A 83 -18.39 9.50 -1.89
CA PRO A 83 -19.43 9.98 -0.98
C PRO A 83 -19.67 11.49 -1.16
N ASP A 84 -20.93 11.91 -1.14
CA ASP A 84 -21.27 13.34 -1.17
C ASP A 84 -20.84 14.00 0.14
N VAL A 85 -19.85 14.89 0.06
CA VAL A 85 -19.27 15.57 1.22
C VAL A 85 -20.32 16.41 1.96
N ASN A 86 -21.12 17.18 1.24
CA ASN A 86 -22.07 18.12 1.85
C ASN A 86 -23.22 17.37 2.54
N GLN A 87 -23.72 16.31 1.89
CA GLN A 87 -24.76 15.47 2.48
C GLN A 87 -24.27 14.81 3.77
N ASN A 88 -23.08 14.21 3.75
CA ASN A 88 -22.53 13.53 4.92
C ASN A 88 -22.20 14.51 6.07
N LEU A 89 -21.80 15.75 5.78
CA LEU A 89 -21.63 16.77 6.81
C LEU A 89 -22.97 17.19 7.44
N SER A 90 -24.01 17.34 6.63
CA SER A 90 -25.38 17.60 7.13
C SER A 90 -25.89 16.46 8.02
N ASP A 91 -25.68 15.21 7.60
CA ASP A 91 -26.08 14.03 8.34
C ASP A 91 -25.30 13.89 9.66
N ALA A 92 -24.00 14.19 9.64
CA ALA A 92 -23.18 14.23 10.84
C ALA A 92 -23.71 15.24 11.87
N GLU A 93 -24.06 16.45 11.43
CA GLU A 93 -24.60 17.51 12.30
C GLU A 93 -25.94 17.08 12.92
N ALA A 94 -26.85 16.53 12.11
CA ALA A 94 -28.15 16.04 12.57
C ALA A 94 -28.01 14.90 13.60
N ALA A 95 -27.15 13.92 13.32
CA ALA A 95 -26.84 12.82 14.23
C ALA A 95 -26.20 13.30 15.53
N TYR A 96 -25.31 14.28 15.47
CA TYR A 96 -24.66 14.85 16.65
C TYR A 96 -25.66 15.57 17.57
N LYS A 97 -26.58 16.36 16.99
CA LYS A 97 -27.64 17.07 17.73
C LYS A 97 -28.55 16.12 18.51
N THR A 98 -28.78 14.91 17.98
CA THR A 98 -29.58 13.86 18.63
C THR A 98 -28.76 12.94 19.54
N LYS A 99 -27.46 13.23 19.74
CA LYS A 99 -26.50 12.44 20.52
C LYS A 99 -26.27 11.03 19.97
N SER A 100 -26.58 10.80 18.68
CA SER A 100 -26.24 9.56 17.98
C SER A 100 -24.79 9.61 17.50
N TYR A 101 -23.85 9.45 18.43
CA TYR A 101 -22.43 9.66 18.14
C TYR A 101 -21.83 8.64 17.16
N GLY A 102 -22.39 7.43 17.08
CA GLY A 102 -21.96 6.43 16.10
C GLY A 102 -22.25 6.87 14.67
N GLU A 103 -23.48 7.31 14.41
CA GLU A 103 -23.91 7.84 13.11
C GLU A 103 -23.17 9.13 12.77
N ALA A 104 -23.01 10.04 13.75
CA ALA A 104 -22.27 11.27 13.54
C ALA A 104 -20.81 10.98 13.13
N ARG A 105 -20.16 10.01 13.79
CA ARG A 105 -18.80 9.59 13.45
C ARG A 105 -18.74 8.97 12.05
N TYR A 106 -19.66 8.06 11.72
CA TYR A 106 -19.68 7.41 10.42
C TYR A 106 -19.85 8.43 9.29
N ALA A 107 -20.79 9.36 9.43
CA ALA A 107 -21.04 10.41 8.45
C ALA A 107 -19.81 11.33 8.27
N VAL A 108 -19.13 11.73 9.36
CA VAL A 108 -17.84 12.46 9.25
C VAL A 108 -16.79 11.67 8.48
N GLN A 109 -16.67 10.35 8.71
CA GLN A 109 -15.73 9.51 7.98
C GLN A 109 -16.07 9.43 6.48
N GLN A 110 -17.36 9.34 6.13
CA GLN A 110 -17.80 9.36 4.73
C GLN A 110 -17.52 10.71 4.07
N ALA A 111 -17.77 11.83 4.76
CA ALA A 111 -17.44 13.16 4.25
C ALA A 111 -15.93 13.31 3.98
N MET A 112 -15.10 12.84 4.92
CA MET A 112 -13.64 12.88 4.77
C MET A 112 -13.15 12.01 3.61
N LEU A 113 -13.71 10.80 3.45
CA LEU A 113 -13.46 9.94 2.30
C LEU A 113 -13.84 10.64 0.98
N GLY A 114 -14.97 11.34 0.93
CA GLY A 114 -15.40 12.13 -0.22
C GLY A 114 -14.37 13.20 -0.60
N VAL A 115 -13.92 14.00 0.38
CA VAL A 115 -12.88 15.03 0.18
C VAL A 115 -11.58 14.43 -0.35
N GLU A 116 -11.11 13.32 0.23
CA GLU A 116 -9.88 12.65 -0.19
C GLU A 116 -9.96 12.15 -1.64
N LEU A 117 -11.10 11.56 -2.03
CA LEU A 117 -11.33 11.11 -3.40
C LEU A 117 -11.46 12.29 -4.38
N GLU A 118 -12.09 13.40 -3.98
CA GLU A 118 -12.14 14.62 -4.81
C GLU A 118 -10.73 15.15 -5.09
N ILE A 119 -9.90 15.26 -4.05
CA ILE A 119 -8.52 15.74 -4.20
C ILE A 119 -7.70 14.77 -5.05
N GLY A 120 -7.83 13.46 -4.83
CA GLY A 120 -7.15 12.45 -5.64
C GLY A 120 -7.54 12.52 -7.12
N ASN A 121 -8.83 12.69 -7.42
CA ASN A 121 -9.31 12.89 -8.80
C ASN A 121 -8.78 14.18 -9.42
N ASP A 122 -8.71 15.26 -8.65
CA ASP A 122 -8.20 16.54 -9.13
C ASP A 122 -6.68 16.53 -9.37
N ILE A 123 -5.93 15.73 -8.62
CA ILE A 123 -4.53 15.46 -8.90
C ILE A 123 -4.39 14.58 -10.15
N LEU A 124 -5.17 13.52 -10.26
CA LEU A 124 -5.17 12.62 -11.42
C LEU A 124 -5.46 13.38 -12.73
N LYS A 125 -6.44 14.30 -12.73
CA LYS A 125 -6.73 15.19 -13.86
C LYS A 125 -5.57 16.13 -14.21
N SER A 126 -4.70 16.46 -13.25
CA SER A 126 -3.53 17.30 -13.49
C SER A 126 -2.34 16.55 -14.07
N PHE A 127 -2.37 15.21 -14.06
CA PHE A 127 -1.33 14.42 -14.71
C PHE A 127 -1.38 14.63 -16.22
N PRO A 128 -0.22 14.61 -16.92
CA PRO A 128 -0.16 14.80 -18.36
C PRO A 128 -1.05 13.82 -19.13
N GLU A 129 -1.54 14.23 -20.29
CA GLU A 129 -2.27 13.34 -21.23
C GLU A 129 -1.32 12.35 -21.94
N SER A 130 -0.05 12.72 -22.09
CA SER A 130 1.01 11.84 -22.58
C SER A 130 2.35 12.17 -21.95
N VAL A 131 3.23 11.17 -21.83
CA VAL A 131 4.58 11.32 -21.28
C VAL A 131 5.56 10.60 -22.21
N ALA A 132 6.57 11.32 -22.70
CA ALA A 132 7.58 10.75 -23.60
C ALA A 132 6.99 9.98 -24.82
N GLY A 133 5.83 10.42 -25.33
CA GLY A 133 5.13 9.78 -26.45
C GLY A 133 4.25 8.58 -26.07
N LEU A 134 4.18 8.23 -24.79
CA LEU A 134 3.25 7.25 -24.23
C LEU A 134 1.90 7.95 -23.92
N PRO A 135 0.77 7.54 -24.52
CA PRO A 135 -0.54 8.02 -24.14
C PRO A 135 -0.97 7.47 -22.77
N LYS A 136 -1.85 8.18 -22.06
CA LYS A 136 -2.47 7.65 -20.84
C LYS A 136 -3.38 6.45 -21.13
N GLU A 137 -3.46 5.52 -20.20
CA GLU A 137 -4.44 4.44 -20.17
C GLU A 137 -5.55 4.80 -19.17
N GLU A 138 -6.60 5.45 -19.67
CA GLU A 138 -7.69 5.96 -18.84
C GLU A 138 -8.46 4.83 -18.13
N SER A 139 -8.48 3.61 -18.67
CA SER A 139 -9.13 2.48 -18.01
C SER A 139 -8.37 1.95 -16.78
N ALA A 140 -7.08 2.28 -16.66
CA ALA A 140 -6.24 1.92 -15.52
C ALA A 140 -6.18 3.02 -14.45
N ASP A 141 -6.75 4.20 -14.72
CA ASP A 141 -6.78 5.30 -13.77
C ASP A 141 -7.53 4.90 -12.49
N GLN A 142 -6.88 5.09 -11.35
CA GLN A 142 -7.45 4.72 -10.06
C GLN A 142 -7.14 5.75 -8.98
N VAL A 143 -8.17 6.13 -8.24
CA VAL A 143 -8.04 6.88 -6.98
C VAL A 143 -8.66 6.02 -5.89
N THR A 144 -7.90 5.75 -4.83
CA THR A 144 -8.35 4.95 -3.70
C THR A 144 -7.99 5.65 -2.41
N SER A 145 -8.89 5.65 -1.43
CA SER A 145 -8.58 6.09 -0.08
C SER A 145 -9.14 5.11 0.95
N THR A 146 -8.51 5.06 2.12
CA THR A 146 -8.96 4.26 3.26
C THR A 146 -9.93 5.01 4.18
N GLY A 147 -10.12 6.33 3.99
CA GLY A 147 -11.06 7.15 4.78
C GLY A 147 -10.65 7.33 6.25
N TYR A 148 -9.39 7.07 6.59
CA TYR A 148 -8.82 7.25 7.93
C TYR A 148 -7.80 8.39 7.94
N GLY A 149 -8.31 9.59 7.63
CA GLY A 149 -7.50 10.77 7.39
C GLY A 149 -6.73 10.68 6.09
N TRP A 150 -5.90 11.67 5.82
CA TRP A 150 -5.03 11.73 4.63
C TRP A 150 -4.15 10.50 4.39
N VAL A 151 -4.01 9.62 5.39
CA VAL A 151 -3.26 8.37 5.31
C VAL A 151 -4.03 7.32 4.50
N GLY A 152 -3.43 6.87 3.41
CA GLY A 152 -3.98 5.82 2.56
C GLY A 152 -4.64 6.31 1.26
N LEU A 153 -4.57 7.61 0.94
CA LEU A 153 -4.85 8.09 -0.42
C LEU A 153 -3.77 7.57 -1.38
N THR A 154 -4.19 6.91 -2.46
CA THR A 154 -3.37 6.43 -3.55
C THR A 154 -3.99 6.84 -4.88
N ILE A 155 -3.18 7.43 -5.75
CA ILE A 155 -3.56 7.89 -7.09
C ILE A 155 -2.64 7.19 -8.07
N HIS A 156 -3.21 6.49 -9.05
CA HIS A 156 -2.50 5.64 -10.00
C HIS A 156 -2.89 6.03 -11.42
N ARG A 157 -1.88 6.15 -12.30
CA ARG A 157 -2.07 6.27 -13.75
C ARG A 157 -1.00 5.48 -14.47
N GLU A 158 -1.39 4.86 -15.57
CA GLU A 158 -0.49 4.20 -16.50
C GLU A 158 -0.41 4.97 -17.81
N TYR A 159 0.79 4.96 -18.40
CA TYR A 159 1.04 5.40 -19.76
C TYR A 159 1.68 4.25 -20.49
N LEU A 160 1.07 3.79 -21.58
CA LEU A 160 1.56 2.60 -22.28
C LEU A 160 1.45 2.77 -23.78
N LYS A 161 2.46 2.25 -24.48
CA LYS A 161 2.46 2.10 -25.92
C LYS A 161 3.38 0.95 -26.29
N ASP A 162 2.86 0.01 -27.07
CA ASP A 162 3.58 -1.18 -27.49
C ASP A 162 4.14 -1.95 -26.26
N ASP A 163 5.46 -2.10 -26.16
CA ASP A 163 6.13 -2.76 -25.04
C ASP A 163 6.62 -1.78 -23.96
N LYS A 164 6.39 -0.48 -24.10
CA LYS A 164 6.89 0.54 -23.18
C LYS A 164 5.79 1.07 -22.27
N GLN A 165 6.09 1.12 -20.98
CA GLN A 165 5.13 1.51 -19.95
C GLN A 165 5.77 2.42 -18.90
N LEU A 166 5.03 3.45 -18.48
CA LEU A 166 5.29 4.26 -17.31
C LEU A 166 4.08 4.20 -16.38
N THR A 167 4.28 3.68 -15.18
CA THR A 167 3.29 3.71 -14.10
C THR A 167 3.64 4.83 -13.14
N VAL A 168 2.65 5.62 -12.74
CA VAL A 168 2.83 6.73 -11.79
C VAL A 168 1.89 6.57 -10.63
N THR A 169 2.46 6.54 -9.43
CA THR A 169 1.72 6.42 -8.18
C THR A 169 2.05 7.56 -7.25
N VAL A 170 1.03 8.32 -6.85
CA VAL A 170 1.12 9.28 -5.75
C VAL A 170 0.41 8.69 -4.55
N ALA A 171 1.09 8.62 -3.42
CA ALA A 171 0.54 8.02 -2.21
C ALA A 171 0.92 8.78 -0.96
N ASN A 172 0.00 8.80 0.01
CA ASN A 172 0.28 9.16 1.39
C ASN A 172 0.35 7.86 2.22
N ASN A 173 1.54 7.26 2.27
CA ASN A 173 1.74 5.96 2.90
C ASN A 173 3.02 5.93 3.73
N ALA A 174 2.86 5.76 5.04
CA ALA A 174 3.96 5.69 5.99
C ALA A 174 4.96 4.56 5.70
N ALA A 175 4.52 3.43 5.15
CA ALA A 175 5.41 2.31 4.79
C ALA A 175 6.31 2.68 3.60
N TRP A 176 5.76 3.35 2.58
CA TRP A 176 6.54 3.82 1.44
C TRP A 176 7.46 4.98 1.82
N MET A 177 7.02 5.85 2.73
CA MET A 177 7.90 6.90 3.27
C MET A 177 9.03 6.31 4.12
N ALA A 178 8.78 5.24 4.88
CA ALA A 178 9.82 4.55 5.63
C ALA A 178 10.88 3.91 4.71
N SER A 179 10.46 3.24 3.62
CA SER A 179 11.41 2.71 2.64
C SER A 179 12.17 3.83 1.94
N TYR A 180 11.48 4.90 1.50
CA TYR A 180 12.12 6.08 0.91
C TYR A 180 13.17 6.70 1.83
N ASN A 181 12.85 6.88 3.12
CA ASN A 181 13.78 7.43 4.11
C ASN A 181 14.99 6.51 4.32
N MET A 182 14.78 5.19 4.37
CA MET A 182 15.87 4.22 4.46
C MET A 182 16.80 4.30 3.24
N TYR A 183 16.25 4.41 2.03
CA TYR A 183 17.05 4.58 0.82
C TYR A 183 17.76 5.92 0.79
N MET A 184 17.10 7.01 1.18
CA MET A 184 17.73 8.33 1.27
C MET A 184 18.90 8.34 2.27
N SER A 185 18.75 7.69 3.43
CA SER A 185 19.83 7.58 4.42
C SER A 185 20.97 6.68 3.94
N ASN A 186 20.68 5.59 3.23
CA ASN A 186 21.69 4.61 2.80
C ASN A 186 22.38 4.99 1.47
N ALA A 187 21.66 5.62 0.54
CA ALA A 187 22.20 6.07 -0.75
C ALA A 187 23.26 7.18 -0.61
N GLY A 188 23.31 7.85 0.55
CA GLY A 188 24.39 8.77 0.90
C GLY A 188 25.72 8.08 1.22
N TYR A 189 25.72 6.78 1.51
CA TYR A 189 26.92 6.02 1.92
C TYR A 189 27.38 4.97 0.89
N GLY A 190 26.57 4.64 -0.11
CA GLY A 190 26.83 3.59 -1.08
C GLY A 190 26.82 4.08 -2.53
N GLN A 191 27.81 4.90 -2.93
CA GLN A 191 28.20 5.02 -4.34
C GLN A 191 29.48 4.21 -4.51
N THR A 192 29.36 2.95 -4.92
CA THR A 192 30.52 2.08 -5.14
C THR A 192 31.01 2.25 -6.57
N THR A 193 32.18 2.85 -6.74
CA THR A 193 32.91 2.74 -8.01
C THR A 193 33.43 1.31 -8.13
N GLY A 194 32.79 0.49 -8.95
CA GLY A 194 33.24 -0.88 -9.27
C GLY A 194 32.29 -2.02 -8.91
N GLY A 195 31.04 -1.75 -8.53
CA GLY A 195 29.99 -2.77 -8.36
C GLY A 195 28.68 -2.35 -9.06
N GLU A 196 27.74 -3.27 -9.20
CA GLU A 196 26.40 -2.98 -9.72
C GLU A 196 25.64 -2.08 -8.74
N GLN A 197 25.75 -0.77 -8.93
CA GLN A 197 25.01 0.21 -8.14
C GLN A 197 23.54 0.18 -8.57
N GLN A 198 22.73 -0.60 -7.84
CA GLN A 198 21.31 -0.79 -8.14
C GLN A 198 20.43 0.42 -7.74
N PHE A 199 20.95 1.37 -6.96
CA PHE A 199 20.23 2.59 -6.58
C PHE A 199 21.14 3.79 -6.34
N LYS A 200 20.61 5.01 -6.53
CA LYS A 200 21.32 6.27 -6.22
C LYS A 200 20.39 7.45 -6.01
N GLN A 201 20.93 8.54 -5.45
CA GLN A 201 20.20 9.79 -5.32
C GLN A 201 20.20 10.57 -6.64
N ILE A 202 19.05 11.11 -7.01
CA ILE A 202 18.87 12.00 -8.17
C ILE A 202 18.05 13.24 -7.78
N LYS A 203 17.90 14.16 -8.72
CA LYS A 203 16.96 15.27 -8.62
C LYS A 203 15.98 15.26 -9.78
N VAL A 204 14.69 15.40 -9.47
CA VAL A 204 13.62 15.60 -10.46
C VAL A 204 13.01 16.97 -10.20
N LYS A 205 13.15 17.91 -11.14
CA LYS A 205 12.67 19.30 -11.00
C LYS A 205 13.05 19.97 -9.66
N GLY A 206 14.26 19.71 -9.17
CA GLY A 206 14.76 20.27 -7.90
C GLY A 206 14.43 19.46 -6.64
N TYR A 207 13.46 18.54 -6.72
CA TYR A 207 13.14 17.60 -5.65
C TYR A 207 14.16 16.48 -5.59
N ARG A 208 14.65 16.16 -4.38
CA ARG A 208 15.54 15.02 -4.17
C ARG A 208 14.73 13.72 -4.24
N GLY A 209 15.31 12.71 -4.87
CA GLY A 209 14.70 11.39 -4.98
C GLY A 209 15.74 10.28 -5.05
N VAL A 210 15.25 9.05 -5.00
CA VAL A 210 16.01 7.83 -5.27
C VAL A 210 15.65 7.35 -6.67
N ILE A 211 16.63 6.93 -7.44
CA ILE A 211 16.39 6.04 -8.58
C ILE A 211 16.95 4.66 -8.27
N GLU A 212 16.18 3.63 -8.59
CA GLU A 212 16.55 2.22 -8.54
C GLU A 212 16.44 1.64 -9.96
N TYR A 213 17.26 0.64 -10.27
CA TYR A 213 17.18 -0.12 -11.51
C TYR A 213 17.16 -1.62 -11.21
N SER A 214 16.40 -2.36 -12.01
CA SER A 214 16.37 -3.82 -12.00
C SER A 214 16.22 -4.30 -13.44
N GLU A 215 16.96 -5.34 -13.83
CA GLU A 215 16.84 -5.94 -15.16
C GLU A 215 15.44 -6.50 -15.44
N SER A 216 14.72 -6.95 -14.40
CA SER A 216 13.41 -7.58 -14.56
C SER A 216 12.24 -6.59 -14.59
N SER A 217 12.37 -5.43 -13.95
CA SER A 217 11.27 -4.47 -13.75
C SER A 217 11.57 -3.06 -14.23
N GLY A 218 12.77 -2.81 -14.76
CA GLY A 218 13.18 -1.51 -15.27
C GLY A 218 13.54 -0.51 -14.17
N TYR A 219 13.21 0.75 -14.41
CA TYR A 219 13.58 1.86 -13.53
C TYR A 219 12.47 2.19 -12.53
N LYS A 220 12.85 2.57 -11.32
CA LYS A 220 11.94 3.11 -10.32
C LYS A 220 12.49 4.41 -9.77
N ILE A 221 11.76 5.50 -9.91
CA ILE A 221 12.08 6.79 -9.30
C ILE A 221 11.11 7.04 -8.16
N SER A 222 11.63 7.32 -6.97
CA SER A 222 10.85 7.68 -5.78
C SER A 222 11.24 9.08 -5.32
N VAL A 223 10.28 9.99 -5.24
CA VAL A 223 10.48 11.38 -4.78
C VAL A 223 9.52 11.66 -3.64
N GLY A 224 10.08 12.05 -2.48
CA GLY A 224 9.27 12.54 -1.37
C GLY A 224 8.67 13.91 -1.69
N ILE A 225 7.37 14.03 -1.44
CA ILE A 225 6.59 15.26 -1.60
C ILE A 225 6.09 15.68 -0.20
N GLY A 226 6.75 16.67 0.40
CA GLY A 226 6.43 17.11 1.76
C GLY A 226 6.85 16.13 2.84
N GLN A 227 6.03 15.98 3.87
CA GLN A 227 6.34 15.18 5.06
C GLN A 227 5.80 13.75 4.97
N SER A 228 4.65 13.56 4.31
CA SER A 228 3.92 12.30 4.36
C SER A 228 3.59 11.68 3.00
N SER A 229 3.87 12.38 1.91
CA SER A 229 3.52 11.93 0.57
C SER A 229 4.75 11.59 -0.28
N ILE A 230 4.55 10.70 -1.23
CA ILE A 230 5.56 10.26 -2.19
C ILE A 230 4.94 10.17 -3.56
N ILE A 231 5.72 10.50 -4.59
CA ILE A 231 5.44 10.15 -5.97
C ILE A 231 6.46 9.11 -6.43
N VAL A 232 5.96 8.08 -7.08
CA VAL A 232 6.74 6.96 -7.60
C VAL A 232 6.46 6.84 -9.09
N TRP A 233 7.53 6.74 -9.88
CA TRP A 233 7.47 6.40 -11.30
C TRP A 233 8.14 5.06 -11.52
N GLU A 234 7.43 4.10 -12.09
CA GLU A 234 7.95 2.79 -12.47
C GLU A 234 7.94 2.70 -14.00
N GLY A 235 9.12 2.64 -14.61
CA GLY A 235 9.33 2.69 -16.05
C GLY A 235 9.90 1.39 -16.60
N VAL A 236 9.11 0.72 -17.44
CA VAL A 236 9.50 -0.50 -18.16
C VAL A 236 9.94 -0.14 -19.58
N ASN A 237 11.02 -0.75 -20.06
CA ASN A 237 11.58 -0.54 -21.41
C ASN A 237 11.96 0.93 -21.71
N PHE A 238 12.41 1.65 -20.69
CA PHE A 238 13.15 2.91 -20.86
C PHE A 238 14.63 2.60 -21.17
N ALA A 239 15.20 3.25 -22.18
CA ALA A 239 16.52 2.92 -22.70
C ALA A 239 17.65 3.25 -21.72
N ASN A 240 17.47 4.29 -20.90
CA ASN A 240 18.44 4.74 -19.92
C ASN A 240 17.80 5.60 -18.83
N GLU A 241 18.58 5.86 -17.78
CA GLU A 241 18.22 6.73 -16.66
C GLU A 241 17.78 8.14 -17.10
N GLN A 242 18.45 8.72 -18.10
CA GLN A 242 18.15 10.08 -18.55
C GLN A 242 16.73 10.15 -19.14
N GLU A 243 16.32 9.09 -19.85
CA GLU A 243 15.01 9.01 -20.44
C GLU A 243 13.89 8.94 -19.39
N ILE A 244 14.01 8.05 -18.40
CA ILE A 244 13.02 7.93 -17.32
C ILE A 244 12.99 9.19 -16.44
N THR A 245 14.15 9.81 -16.17
CA THR A 245 14.22 11.06 -15.40
C THR A 245 13.56 12.22 -16.15
N LYS A 246 13.71 12.27 -17.47
CA LYS A 246 13.01 13.24 -18.32
C LYS A 246 11.50 12.99 -18.31
N ALA A 247 11.06 11.73 -18.37
CA ALA A 247 9.64 11.37 -18.26
C ALA A 247 9.04 11.81 -16.91
N ALA A 248 9.72 11.55 -15.79
CA ALA A 248 9.30 12.03 -14.46
C ALA A 248 9.18 13.57 -14.38
N SER A 249 9.96 14.30 -15.18
CA SER A 249 9.92 15.77 -15.22
C SER A 249 8.71 16.37 -15.94
N TYR A 250 7.86 15.56 -16.59
CA TYR A 250 6.58 16.02 -17.15
C TYR A 250 5.55 16.35 -16.06
N PHE A 251 5.73 15.83 -14.85
CA PHE A 251 4.77 16.00 -13.76
C PHE A 251 5.00 17.32 -13.03
N ASP A 252 3.90 17.98 -12.65
CA ASP A 252 3.94 19.18 -11.83
C ASP A 252 3.94 18.80 -10.35
N ILE A 253 5.14 18.48 -9.84
CA ILE A 253 5.35 18.07 -8.44
C ILE A 253 4.88 19.16 -7.47
N ASP A 254 5.07 20.44 -7.81
CA ASP A 254 4.63 21.57 -6.97
C ASP A 254 3.10 21.65 -6.91
N ALA A 255 2.41 21.51 -8.04
CA ALA A 255 0.96 21.48 -8.06
C ALA A 255 0.40 20.29 -7.28
N ILE A 256 1.01 19.10 -7.42
CA ILE A 256 0.64 17.90 -6.65
C ILE A 256 0.83 18.16 -5.15
N LYS A 257 1.99 18.67 -4.74
CA LYS A 257 2.30 19.03 -3.35
C LYS A 257 1.25 19.97 -2.77
N ASN A 258 0.91 21.04 -3.50
CA ASN A 258 -0.05 22.05 -3.06
C ASN A 258 -1.45 21.47 -2.90
N LYS A 259 -1.90 20.62 -3.83
CA LYS A 259 -3.22 19.97 -3.75
C LYS A 259 -3.31 18.99 -2.57
N LEU A 260 -2.22 18.32 -2.23
CA LEU A 260 -2.14 17.43 -1.07
C LEU A 260 -2.06 18.19 0.27
N GLY A 261 -1.90 19.52 0.26
CA GLY A 261 -1.73 20.29 1.49
C GLY A 261 -0.41 20.04 2.22
N GLU A 262 0.59 19.50 1.52
CA GLU A 262 1.92 19.20 2.07
C GLU A 262 2.76 20.47 2.23
N GLN A 263 3.47 20.62 3.36
CA GLN A 263 4.37 21.75 3.65
C GLN A 263 5.82 21.47 3.27
#